data_AF-A0A645B8Q3-F1
#
_entry.id   AF-A0A645B8Q3-F1
#
_cell.length_a   1.000
_cell.length_b   1.000
_cell.length_c   1.000
_cell.angle_alpha   90.00
_cell.angle_beta   90.00
_cell.angle_gamma   90.00
#
_symmetry.space_group_name_H-M   'P 1'
#
loop_
_entity.id
_entity.type
_entity.pdbx_description
1 polymer ?
#
loop_
_entity_poly.entity_id
_entity_poly.type
_entity_poly.pdbx_seq_one_letter_code
_entity_poly.pdbx_strand_id
1 'polypeptide(L)' 'MLGGEVIRGAFNTGEHTARVELIGEALFSNLADVSDGAVELARKGFVLMKE' A
#
# COMPACT_ATOMS: atom_id res chain seq x y z
N MET A 1 -3.09 -21.07 -17.29
CA MET A 1 -3.05 -20.07 -16.19
C MET A 1 -3.84 -18.88 -16.66
N LEU A 2 -4.84 -18.44 -15.90
CA LEU A 2 -5.52 -17.18 -16.20
C LEU A 2 -4.48 -16.08 -16.02
N GLY A 3 -3.95 -15.53 -17.11
CA GLY A 3 -3.03 -14.41 -17.07
C GLY A 3 -3.75 -13.21 -16.48
N GLY A 4 -3.27 -12.70 -15.36
CA GLY A 4 -3.83 -11.55 -14.68
C GLY A 4 -2.80 -11.02 -13.68
N GLU A 5 -2.71 -9.70 -13.61
CA GLU A 5 -1.88 -9.01 -12.61
C GLU A 5 -2.70 -8.87 -11.33
N VAL A 6 -2.06 -9.07 -10.17
CA VAL A 6 -2.72 -8.92 -8.87
C VAL A 6 -2.44 -7.52 -8.35
N ILE A 7 -3.51 -6.78 -8.08
CA ILE A 7 -3.44 -5.48 -7.40
C ILE A 7 -3.87 -5.67 -5.95
N ARG A 8 -3.02 -5.29 -5.00
CA ARG A 8 -3.32 -5.27 -3.57
C ARG A 8 -3.52 -3.85 -3.09
N GLY A 9 -4.49 -3.65 -2.20
CA GLY A 9 -4.74 -2.36 -1.57
C GLY A 9 -4.61 -2.45 -0.05
N ALA A 10 -3.97 -1.45 0.56
CA ALA A 10 -3.97 -1.26 2.00
C ALA A 10 -4.56 0.11 2.34
N PHE A 11 -5.49 0.13 3.30
CA PHE A 11 -6.21 1.33 3.73
C PHE A 11 -6.09 1.45 5.25
N ASN A 12 -5.60 2.60 5.73
CA ASN A 12 -5.52 2.85 7.16
C ASN A 12 -6.86 3.38 7.68
N THR A 13 -7.64 2.48 8.28
CA THR A 13 -8.92 2.77 8.95
C THR A 13 -8.78 3.10 10.44
N GLY A 14 -7.55 3.08 10.99
CA GLY A 14 -7.27 3.41 12.38
C GLY A 14 -7.07 4.90 12.61
N GLU A 15 -6.80 5.28 13.87
CA GLU A 15 -6.57 6.68 14.27
C GLU A 15 -5.09 7.08 14.29
N HIS A 16 -4.17 6.13 14.08
CA HIS A 16 -2.72 6.33 14.11
C HIS A 16 -2.08 5.89 12.80
N THR A 17 -0.84 6.30 12.55
CA THR A 17 -0.04 5.79 11.44
C THR A 17 0.12 4.27 11.54
N ALA A 18 -0.04 3.59 10.42
CA ALA A 18 0.14 2.14 10.30
C ALA A 18 1.27 1.86 9.30
N ARG A 19 1.97 0.74 9.49
CA ARG A 19 3.01 0.27 8.57
C ARG A 19 2.55 -1.02 7.92
N VAL A 20 2.67 -1.10 6.60
CA VAL A 20 2.40 -2.32 5.82
C VAL A 20 3.64 -2.68 4.99
N GLU A 21 3.82 -3.96 4.70
CA GLU A 21 4.86 -4.43 3.80
C GLU A 21 4.55 -3.97 2.36
N LEU A 22 5.58 -3.48 1.66
CA LEU A 22 5.47 -3.16 0.24
C LEU A 22 5.67 -4.44 -0.55
N ILE A 23 4.59 -4.93 -1.18
CA ILE A 23 4.65 -6.10 -2.06
C ILE A 23 4.66 -5.59 -3.50
N GLY A 24 5.83 -5.68 -4.15
CA GLY A 24 6.02 -5.23 -5.53
C GLY A 24 6.09 -3.70 -5.66
N GLU A 25 5.40 -3.13 -6.66
CA GLU A 25 5.44 -1.70 -6.98
C GLU A 25 4.20 -0.96 -6.47
N ALA A 26 4.39 0.21 -5.84
CA ALA A 26 3.29 1.11 -5.48
C ALA A 26 2.79 1.89 -6.71
N LEU A 27 1.53 1.68 -7.10
CA LEU A 27 0.90 2.33 -8.25
C LEU A 27 0.27 3.68 -7.89
N PHE A 28 -0.44 3.71 -6.76
CA PHE A 28 -1.13 4.90 -6.25
C PHE A 28 -1.00 4.95 -4.75
N SER A 29 -0.74 6.14 -4.22
CA SER A 29 -0.64 6.33 -2.78
C SER A 29 -1.23 7.68 -2.38
N ASN A 30 -1.81 7.73 -1.19
CA ASN A 30 -2.31 8.95 -0.59
C ASN A 30 -2.06 8.93 0.90
N LEU A 31 -1.53 10.04 1.43
CA LEU A 31 -1.14 10.15 2.84
C LEU A 31 -0.27 8.95 3.27
N ALA A 32 0.69 8.63 2.41
CA ALA A 32 1.52 7.44 2.51
C ALA A 32 2.96 7.80 2.17
N ASP A 33 3.90 7.27 2.95
CA ASP A 33 5.33 7.33 2.65
C ASP A 33 5.79 5.94 2.21
N VAL A 34 6.37 5.85 1.00
CA VAL A 34 6.77 4.58 0.39
C VAL A 34 8.29 4.50 0.45
N SER A 35 8.78 3.47 1.13
CA SER A 35 10.20 3.19 1.33
C SER A 35 10.52 1.77 0.92
N ASP A 36 11.81 1.44 0.80
CA ASP A 36 12.24 0.09 0.42
C ASP A 36 11.64 -0.98 1.35
N GLY A 37 10.72 -1.78 0.80
CA GLY A 37 10.05 -2.89 1.46
C GLY A 37 8.87 -2.52 2.38
N ALA A 38 8.50 -1.24 2.51
CA ALA A 38 7.36 -0.88 3.36
C ALA A 38 6.68 0.44 2.98
N VAL A 39 5.40 0.54 3.36
CA VAL A 39 4.61 1.75 3.24
C VAL A 39 4.12 2.17 4.63
N GLU A 40 4.41 3.41 5.01
CA GLU A 40 3.82 4.05 6.19
C GLU A 40 2.57 4.82 5.77
N LEU A 41 1.40 4.38 6.24
CA LEU A 41 0.12 4.99 5.95
C LEU A 41 -0.30 5.87 7.12
N ALA A 42 -0.37 7.19 6.90
CA ALA A 42 -0.97 8.09 7.88
C ALA A 42 -2.46 7.78 8.05
N ARG A 43 -3.11 8.41 9.04
CA ARG A 43 -4.54 8.26 9.27
C ARG A 43 -5.34 8.57 7.99
N LYS A 44 -6.26 7.68 7.60
CA LYS A 44 -7.05 7.73 6.36
C LYS A 44 -6.23 7.61 5.06
N GLY A 45 -4.95 7.27 5.16
CA GLY A 45 -4.10 7.01 4.00
C GLY A 45 -4.35 5.65 3.36
N PHE A 46 -3.91 5.51 2.11
CA PHE A 46 -3.97 4.25 1.39
C PHE A 46 -2.82 4.09 0.40
N VAL A 47 -2.58 2.84 0.00
CA VAL A 47 -1.68 2.49 -1.12
C VAL A 47 -2.29 1.35 -1.94
N LEU A 48 -2.12 1.42 -3.25
CA LEU A 48 -2.37 0.34 -4.20
C LEU A 48 -1.02 -0.16 -4.72
N MET A 49 -0.81 -1.47 -4.70
CA MET A 49 0.44 -2.15 -5.01
C MET A 49 0.19 -3.24 -6.04
N LYS A 50 1.19 -3.53 -6.88
CA LYS A 50 1.14 -4.57 -7.91
C LYS A 50 2.26 -5.58 -7.69
N GLU A 51 1.89 -6.86 -7.68
CA GLU A 51 2.82 -8.01 -7.65
C GLU A 51 3.47 -8.27 -9.02
#